data_AF-A0A8K0X9K7-F1
#
_entry.id   AF-A0A8K0X9K7-F1
#
_cell.length_a   1.000
_cell.length_b   1.000
_cell.length_c   1.000
_cell.angle_alpha   90.00
_cell.angle_beta   90.00
_cell.angle_gamma   90.00
#
_symmetry.space_group_name_H-M   'P 1'
#
loop_
_entity.id
_entity.type
_entity.pdbx_description
1 polymer ?
#
loop_
_entity_poly.entity_id
_entity_poly.type
_entity_poly.pdbx_seq_one_letter_code
_entity_poly.pdbx_strand_id
1 'polypeptide(L)'
;ANKTTSLLGRPGAPPSWHQLNPPWPVIDLAPQPPEACPGKVVLIPNFWPRSLCNSNVAYLSGLPLVTTPGKTKRGDTVCVDDCFQVNDPRFAGRLWLETGLGEARTQDELLTPLW
;
A
#
# COMPACT_ATOMS: atom_id res chain seq x y z
N ALA A 1 -3.94 13.12 37.90
CA ALA A 1 -4.01 11.66 37.65
C ALA A 1 -4.43 11.44 36.21
N ASN A 2 -3.54 10.83 35.45
CA ASN A 2 -3.46 10.73 34.00
C ASN A 2 -3.93 9.34 33.59
N LYS A 3 -4.93 9.26 32.69
CA LYS A 3 -5.23 8.03 31.93
C LYS A 3 -5.74 8.41 30.54
N THR A 4 -4.81 8.66 29.62
CA THR A 4 -5.09 8.60 28.18
C THR A 4 -5.02 7.14 27.79
N THR A 5 -6.17 6.47 27.78
CA THR A 5 -6.32 5.10 27.28
C THR A 5 -6.11 5.11 25.78
N SER A 6 -5.00 4.51 25.34
CA SER A 6 -4.73 4.19 23.94
C SER A 6 -5.85 3.31 23.39
N LEU A 7 -6.55 3.79 22.35
CA LEU A 7 -7.57 3.08 21.60
C LEU A 7 -6.88 2.08 20.66
N LEU A 8 -6.35 0.98 21.21
CA LEU A 8 -5.94 -0.16 20.40
C LEU A 8 -7.18 -0.70 19.68
N GLY A 9 -7.07 -0.76 18.35
CA GLY A 9 -8.15 -0.94 17.39
C GLY A 9 -9.11 -2.08 17.72
N ARG A 10 -10.40 -1.76 17.67
CA ARG A 10 -11.50 -2.73 17.69
C ARG A 10 -11.45 -3.50 16.36
N PRO A 11 -11.49 -4.85 16.35
CA PRO A 11 -11.59 -5.59 15.09
C PRO A 11 -12.91 -5.18 14.40
N GLY A 12 -12.80 -4.47 13.28
CA GLY A 12 -13.95 -3.99 12.50
C GLY A 12 -14.16 -2.47 12.46
N ALA A 13 -13.41 -1.66 13.22
CA ALA A 13 -13.40 -0.22 13.01
C ALA A 13 -12.41 0.14 11.89
N PRO A 14 -12.83 0.84 10.82
CA PRO A 14 -11.89 1.27 9.79
C PRO A 14 -10.85 2.18 10.44
N PRO A 15 -9.55 1.98 10.17
CA PRO A 15 -8.53 2.81 10.74
C PRO A 15 -8.72 4.27 10.37
N SER A 16 -8.35 5.16 11.28
CA SER A 16 -8.35 6.60 11.03
C SER A 16 -7.21 6.94 10.09
N TRP A 17 -7.43 6.73 8.79
CA TRP A 17 -6.50 7.18 7.75
C TRP A 17 -6.25 8.67 7.91
N HIS A 18 -5.00 9.07 7.72
CA HIS A 18 -4.66 10.47 7.61
C HIS A 18 -5.53 11.11 6.50
N GLN A 19 -6.05 12.30 6.78
CA GLN A 19 -6.71 13.07 5.74
C GLN A 19 -5.68 13.36 4.65
N LEU A 20 -6.04 13.01 3.43
CA LEU A 20 -5.23 13.23 2.25
C LEU A 20 -5.37 14.72 1.93
N ASN A 21 -4.43 15.51 2.43
CA ASN A 21 -4.41 16.94 2.25
C ASN A 21 -3.05 17.34 1.66
N PRO A 22 -2.97 17.80 0.40
CA PRO A 22 -4.09 18.10 -0.51
C PRO A 22 -4.90 16.87 -0.94
N PRO A 23 -6.18 17.04 -1.35
CA PRO A 23 -6.93 15.98 -2.03
C PRO A 23 -6.09 15.51 -3.21
N TRP A 24 -6.06 14.19 -3.41
CA TRP A 24 -5.13 13.51 -4.30
C TRP A 24 -4.80 14.35 -5.53
N PRO A 25 -3.53 14.63 -5.80
CA PRO A 25 -3.20 15.16 -7.10
C PRO A 25 -3.65 14.07 -8.08
N VAL A 26 -4.62 14.39 -8.93
CA VAL A 26 -4.92 13.61 -10.13
C VAL A 26 -3.70 13.82 -11.03
N ILE A 27 -2.62 13.11 -10.72
CA ILE A 27 -1.44 13.06 -11.55
C ILE A 27 -1.77 11.97 -12.55
N ASP A 28 -1.68 12.28 -13.84
CA ASP A 28 -1.67 11.24 -14.85
C ASP A 28 -0.51 10.31 -14.53
N LEU A 29 -0.85 9.11 -14.07
CA LEU A 29 0.14 8.07 -13.87
C LEU A 29 0.70 7.73 -15.25
N ALA A 30 2.01 7.83 -15.39
CA ALA A 30 2.72 7.48 -16.61
C ALA A 30 3.52 6.20 -16.34
N PRO A 31 2.97 5.02 -16.65
CA PRO A 31 3.68 3.76 -16.53
C PRO A 31 4.92 3.74 -17.43
N GLN A 32 6.06 3.31 -16.89
CA GLN A 32 7.34 3.26 -17.59
C GLN A 32 7.91 1.83 -17.58
N PRO A 33 8.22 1.24 -18.75
CA PRO A 33 8.81 -0.08 -18.82
C PRO A 33 10.30 0.00 -18.45
N PRO A 34 10.80 -0.83 -17.51
CA PRO A 34 12.21 -0.87 -17.17
C PRO A 34 13.02 -1.51 -18.31
N GLU A 35 14.18 -0.93 -18.62
CA GLU A 35 15.07 -1.39 -19.70
C GLU A 35 15.50 -2.86 -19.56
N ALA A 36 15.65 -3.34 -18.32
CA ALA A 36 16.10 -4.69 -18.05
C ALA A 36 15.05 -5.77 -18.37
N CYS A 37 13.75 -5.42 -18.33
CA CYS A 37 12.64 -6.36 -18.46
C CYS A 37 11.43 -5.74 -19.17
N PRO A 38 11.57 -5.29 -20.44
CA PRO A 38 10.47 -4.70 -21.19
C PRO A 38 9.32 -5.71 -21.37
N GLY A 39 8.08 -5.24 -21.22
CA GLY A 39 6.87 -6.06 -21.43
C GLY A 39 6.57 -7.10 -20.34
N LYS A 40 7.32 -7.11 -19.23
CA LYS A 40 7.08 -8.02 -18.08
C LYS A 40 6.75 -7.31 -16.77
N VAL A 41 7.26 -6.10 -16.61
CA VAL A 41 7.07 -5.27 -15.42
C VAL A 41 6.92 -3.84 -15.90
N VAL A 42 6.17 -3.02 -15.16
CA VAL A 42 6.06 -1.59 -15.41
C VAL A 42 6.20 -0.84 -14.09
N LEU A 43 6.87 0.31 -14.14
CA LEU A 43 7.13 1.18 -13.01
C LEU A 43 6.21 2.40 -13.08
N ILE A 44 5.61 2.77 -11.95
CA ILE A 44 4.84 4.02 -11.83
C ILE A 44 5.63 4.93 -10.89
N PRO A 45 6.55 5.78 -11.42
CA PRO A 45 7.36 6.64 -10.59
C PRO A 45 6.50 7.72 -9.94
N ASN A 46 6.88 8.14 -8.73
CA ASN A 46 6.19 9.19 -7.98
C ASN A 46 4.70 8.92 -7.73
N PHE A 47 4.28 7.65 -7.68
CA PHE A 47 2.90 7.24 -7.40
C PHE A 47 2.35 7.93 -6.14
N TRP A 48 3.19 8.04 -5.09
CA TRP A 48 2.86 8.80 -3.88
C TRP A 48 3.85 9.94 -3.63
N PRO A 49 3.37 11.14 -3.22
CA PRO A 49 4.23 12.20 -2.70
C PRO A 49 5.00 11.72 -1.47
N ARG A 50 6.22 12.25 -1.27
CA ARG A 50 7.07 11.91 -0.11
C ARG A 50 6.36 12.10 1.23
N SER A 51 5.55 13.16 1.36
CA SER A 51 4.75 13.42 2.56
C SER A 51 3.79 12.28 2.88
N LEU A 52 3.10 11.76 1.85
CA LEU A 52 2.16 10.65 1.98
C LEU A 52 2.89 9.36 2.35
N CYS A 53 4.03 9.06 1.73
CA CYS A 53 4.86 7.91 2.10
C CYS A 53 5.25 7.97 3.58
N ASN A 54 5.69 9.15 4.07
CA ASN A 54 6.06 9.33 5.46
C ASN A 54 4.87 9.13 6.42
N SER A 55 3.71 9.70 6.09
CA SER A 55 2.48 9.51 6.87
C SER A 55 2.02 8.06 6.89
N ASN A 56 2.16 7.35 5.76
CA ASN A 56 1.80 5.94 5.65
C ASN A 56 2.74 5.05 6.49
N VAL A 57 4.05 5.26 6.40
CA VAL A 57 5.05 4.55 7.22
C VAL A 57 4.84 4.83 8.71
N ALA A 58 4.61 6.08 9.10
CA ALA A 58 4.37 6.46 10.50
C ALA A 58 3.09 5.82 11.06
N TYR A 59 2.08 5.64 10.22
CA TYR A 59 0.85 4.95 10.59
C TYR A 59 1.06 3.43 10.70
N LEU A 60 1.64 2.80 9.69
CA LEU A 60 1.88 1.35 9.65
C LEU A 60 2.77 0.89 10.82
N SER A 61 3.78 1.69 11.19
CA SER A 61 4.66 1.36 12.33
C SER A 61 3.94 1.33 13.67
N GLY A 62 2.76 1.96 13.78
CA GLY A 62 1.90 1.91 14.97
C GLY A 62 0.97 0.70 15.03
N LEU A 63 0.90 -0.11 13.96
CA LEU A 63 0.02 -1.27 13.91
C LEU A 63 0.69 -2.53 14.47
N PRO A 64 -0.09 -3.47 15.03
CA PRO A 64 0.45 -4.76 15.41
C PRO A 64 0.92 -5.51 14.17
N LEU A 65 2.23 -5.75 14.09
CA LEU A 65 2.82 -6.60 13.06
C LEU A 65 2.48 -8.06 13.38
N VAL A 66 1.75 -8.71 12.48
CA VAL A 66 1.55 -10.16 12.57
C VAL A 66 2.81 -10.80 12.03
N THR A 67 3.61 -11.37 12.92
CA THR A 67 4.82 -12.09 12.54
C THR A 67 4.49 -13.54 12.27
N THR A 68 5.11 -14.13 11.24
CA THR A 68 4.92 -15.55 10.95
C THR A 68 5.51 -16.37 12.12
N PRO A 69 4.70 -17.14 12.87
CA PRO A 69 5.24 -17.89 14.00
C PRO A 69 5.94 -19.16 13.49
N GLY A 70 7.27 -19.24 13.62
CA GLY A 70 7.97 -20.49 13.30
C GLY A 70 9.48 -20.47 13.50
N LYS A 71 10.00 -21.43 14.28
CA LYS A 71 11.41 -21.84 14.18
C LYS A 71 11.57 -22.63 12.89
N THR A 72 12.42 -22.13 12.02
CA THR A 72 12.68 -22.69 10.70
C THR A 72 13.44 -24.01 10.84
N LYS A 73 13.08 -25.01 10.02
CA LYS A 73 13.86 -26.25 9.95
C LYS A 73 15.03 -26.04 8.99
N ARG A 74 16.18 -26.65 9.31
CA ARG A 74 17.38 -26.56 8.47
C ARG A 74 17.07 -27.21 7.11
N GLY A 75 17.07 -26.41 6.04
CA GLY A 75 16.80 -26.86 4.67
C GLY A 75 15.53 -26.30 4.04
N ASP A 76 14.64 -25.68 4.81
CA ASP A 76 13.40 -25.08 4.29
C ASP A 76 13.58 -23.58 3.99
N THR A 77 13.00 -23.12 2.88
CA THR A 77 12.90 -21.68 2.57
C THR A 77 11.94 -21.02 3.56
N VAL A 78 12.42 -19.97 4.21
CA VAL A 78 11.65 -19.18 5.18
C VAL A 78 10.77 -18.18 4.43
N CYS A 79 9.47 -18.39 4.41
CA CYS A 79 8.53 -17.34 4.04
C CYS A 79 8.29 -16.47 5.28
N VAL A 80 8.93 -15.30 5.29
CA VAL A 80 8.66 -14.23 6.26
C VAL A 80 7.56 -13.36 5.66
N ASP A 81 6.31 -13.77 5.83
CA ASP A 81 5.13 -12.97 5.45
C ASP A 81 4.70 -12.10 6.64
N ASP A 82 5.64 -11.32 7.18
CA ASP A 82 5.34 -10.37 8.24
C ASP A 82 4.45 -9.26 7.65
N CYS A 83 3.16 -9.30 8.02
CA CYS A 83 2.12 -8.51 7.38
C CYS A 83 1.38 -7.64 8.39
N PHE A 84 1.13 -6.38 8.02
CA PHE A 84 0.11 -5.57 8.67
C PHE A 84 -1.26 -5.99 8.14
N GLN A 85 -2.10 -6.58 8.99
CA GLN A 85 -3.47 -6.97 8.60
C GLN A 85 -4.41 -5.76 8.67
N VAL A 86 -4.41 -4.95 7.61
CA VAL A 86 -5.31 -3.80 7.46
C VAL A 86 -6.42 -4.14 6.47
N ASN A 87 -7.66 -4.24 6.95
CA ASN A 87 -8.83 -4.39 6.09
C ASN A 87 -9.65 -3.09 6.10
N ASP A 88 -9.48 -2.29 5.04
CA ASP A 88 -10.29 -1.09 4.84
C ASP A 88 -10.75 -0.97 3.37
N PRO A 89 -11.98 -1.42 3.07
CA PRO A 89 -12.54 -1.33 1.72
C PRO A 89 -12.71 0.11 1.22
N ARG A 90 -12.90 1.09 2.11
CA ARG A 90 -13.04 2.50 1.71
C ARG A 90 -11.71 3.07 1.27
N PHE A 91 -10.63 2.78 1.99
CA PHE A 91 -9.29 3.17 1.58
C PHE A 91 -8.88 2.50 0.28
N ALA A 92 -9.11 1.19 0.14
CA ALA A 92 -8.83 0.46 -1.10
C ALA A 92 -9.61 1.04 -2.29
N GLY A 93 -10.89 1.37 -2.09
CA GLY A 93 -11.71 2.03 -3.11
C GLY A 93 -11.17 3.40 -3.53
N ARG A 94 -10.81 4.25 -2.56
CA ARG A 94 -10.19 5.56 -2.86
C ARG A 94 -8.85 5.41 -3.57
N LEU A 95 -8.02 4.46 -3.15
CA LEU A 95 -6.75 4.18 -3.81
C LEU A 95 -6.98 3.81 -5.28
N TRP A 96 -7.95 2.94 -5.56
CA TRP A 96 -8.23 2.48 -6.92
C TRP A 96 -8.85 3.56 -7.81
N LEU A 97 -9.84 4.29 -7.28
CA LEU A 97 -10.68 5.23 -8.06
C LEU A 97 -10.16 6.67 -8.08
N GLU A 98 -9.44 7.12 -7.05
CA GLU A 98 -9.07 8.54 -6.90
C GLU A 98 -7.62 8.82 -7.27
N THR A 99 -6.77 7.80 -7.45
CA THR A 99 -5.34 7.98 -7.77
C THR A 99 -4.98 7.83 -9.26
N GLY A 100 -5.96 7.53 -10.11
CA GLY A 100 -5.69 7.20 -11.51
C GLY A 100 -5.17 5.76 -11.72
N LEU A 101 -5.07 4.94 -10.66
CA LEU A 101 -4.52 3.58 -10.75
C LEU A 101 -5.41 2.65 -11.58
N GLY A 102 -6.74 2.76 -11.43
CA GLY A 102 -7.69 2.00 -12.24
C GLY A 102 -7.64 2.40 -13.72
N GLU A 103 -7.46 3.68 -13.98
CA GLU A 103 -7.38 4.28 -15.31
C GLU A 103 -6.07 3.94 -16.01
N ALA A 104 -4.95 4.02 -15.28
CA ALA A 104 -3.62 3.64 -15.79
C ALA A 104 -3.64 2.24 -16.37
N ARG A 105 -4.32 1.29 -15.69
CA ARG A 105 -4.51 -0.07 -16.19
C ARG A 105 -5.19 -0.13 -17.56
N THR A 106 -6.21 0.70 -17.80
CA THR A 106 -7.07 0.62 -18.98
C THR A 106 -6.50 1.41 -20.17
N GLN A 107 -5.77 2.50 -19.91
CA GLN A 107 -5.33 3.42 -20.96
C GLN A 107 -3.96 3.09 -21.55
N ASP A 108 -3.11 2.30 -20.86
CA ASP A 108 -1.75 2.06 -21.32
C ASP A 108 -1.58 0.72 -22.04
N GLU A 109 -1.28 0.76 -23.34
CA GLU A 109 -0.94 -0.41 -24.17
C GLU A 109 0.23 -1.22 -23.59
N LEU A 110 1.10 -0.60 -22.79
CA LEU A 110 2.22 -1.26 -22.11
C LEU A 110 1.77 -2.18 -20.97
N LEU A 111 0.58 -1.96 -20.40
CA LEU A 111 0.03 -2.80 -19.34
C LEU A 111 -0.81 -3.95 -19.88
N THR A 112 -1.40 -3.82 -21.07
CA THR A 112 -2.18 -4.88 -21.75
C THR A 112 -1.51 -6.26 -21.81
N PRO A 113 -0.20 -6.41 -22.09
CA PRO A 113 0.44 -7.73 -22.18
C PRO A 113 0.83 -8.36 -20.82
N LEU A 114 0.60 -7.70 -19.69
CA LEU A 114 1.01 -8.19 -18.36
C LEU A 114 0.02 -9.15 -17.68
N TRP A 115 -1.13 -9.42 -18.29
CA TRP A 115 -2.27 -10.15 -17.75
C TRP A 115 -2.99 -10.94 -18.85
#